data_AF-A0A0A3A871-F1
#
_entry.id   AF-A0A0A3A871-F1
#
_cell.length_a   1.000
_cell.length_b   1.000
_cell.length_c   1.000
_cell.angle_alpha   90.00
_cell.angle_beta   90.00
_cell.angle_gamma   90.00
#
_symmetry.space_group_name_H-M   'P 1'
#
loop_
_entity.id
_entity.type
_entity.pdbx_description
1 polymer ?
#
loop_
_entity_poly.entity_id
_entity_poly.type
_entity_poly.pdbx_seq_one_letter_code
_entity_poly.pdbx_strand_id
1 'polypeptide(L)' 'MNKKFSFWGLFQLICWIISISSGFIALLTLFYISADRAVFYSRRDEYFAALFIFVVFNPKCWKFAKDLIYKS' A
#
# COMPACT_ATOMS: atom_id res chain seq x y z
N MET A 1 -14.95 19.22 16.32
CA MET A 1 -13.75 19.69 15.57
C MET A 1 -14.01 19.46 14.09
N ASN A 2 -14.28 20.53 13.33
CA ASN A 2 -14.53 20.44 11.89
C ASN A 2 -13.20 20.23 11.15
N LYS A 3 -12.74 18.97 11.05
CA LYS A 3 -11.58 18.68 10.20
C LYS A 3 -11.97 18.97 8.74
N LYS A 4 -11.18 19.81 8.07
CA LYS A 4 -11.43 20.18 6.68
C LYS A 4 -10.80 19.13 5.77
N PHE A 5 -11.57 18.68 4.78
CA PHE A 5 -11.04 17.82 3.73
C PHE A 5 -9.96 18.55 2.94
N SER A 6 -8.82 17.92 2.74
CA SER A 6 -7.68 18.47 2.01
C SER A 6 -7.46 17.70 0.71
N PHE A 7 -7.60 18.40 -0.42
CA PHE A 7 -7.28 17.84 -1.73
C PHE A 7 -5.80 17.44 -1.84
N TRP A 8 -4.90 18.23 -1.25
CA TRP A 8 -3.47 17.88 -1.15
C TRP A 8 -3.25 16.61 -0.33
N GLY A 9 -4.01 16.43 0.74
CA GLY A 9 -4.00 15.23 1.56
C GLY A 9 -4.42 13.98 0.78
N LEU A 10 -5.45 14.08 -0.06
CA LEU A 10 -5.87 13.01 -0.95
C LEU A 10 -4.78 12.67 -1.98
N PHE A 11 -4.18 13.67 -2.61
CA PHE A 11 -3.10 13.45 -3.57
C PHE A 11 -1.90 12.74 -2.92
N GLN A 12 -1.49 13.19 -1.73
CA GLN A 12 -0.41 12.56 -0.97
C GLN A 12 -0.75 11.11 -0.60
N LEU A 13 -2.01 10.82 -0.24
CA LEU A 13 -2.46 9.45 0.02
C LEU A 13 -2.35 8.58 -1.24
N ILE A 14 -2.75 9.08 -2.41
CA ILE A 14 -2.63 8.36 -3.69
C ILE A 14 -1.15 8.06 -3.99
N CYS A 15 -0.27 9.05 -3.86
CA CYS A 15 1.17 8.85 -4.03
C CYS A 15 1.75 7.81 -3.06
N TRP A 16 1.28 7.80 -1.81
CA TRP A 16 1.69 6.84 -0.81
C TRP A 16 1.25 5.41 -1.15
N ILE A 17 0.00 5.21 -1.60
CA ILE A 17 -0.50 3.90 -2.05
C ILE A 17 0.35 3.37 -3.22
N ILE A 18 0.64 4.23 -4.20
CA ILE A 18 1.49 3.89 -5.35
C ILE A 18 2.89 3.50 -4.87
N SER A 19 3.48 4.28 -3.96
CA SER A 19 4.83 4.05 -3.44
C SER A 19 4.95 2.76 -2.62
N ILE A 20 3.95 2.41 -1.81
CA ILE A 20 3.92 1.11 -1.10
C ILE A 20 3.79 -0.04 -2.09
N SER A 21 2.92 0.12 -3.09
CA SER A 21 2.70 -0.93 -4.10
C SER A 21 3.99 -1.19 -4.90
N SER A 22 4.67 -0.13 -5.34
CA SER A 22 5.95 -0.26 -6.05
C SER A 22 7.07 -0.81 -5.15
N GLY A 23 7.15 -0.36 -3.90
CA GLY A 23 8.10 -0.88 -2.92
C GLY A 23 7.88 -2.36 -2.61
N PHE A 24 6.63 -2.80 -2.53
CA PHE A 24 6.27 -4.20 -2.32
C PHE A 24 6.64 -5.07 -3.54
N ILE A 25 6.37 -4.59 -4.76
CA ILE A 25 6.80 -5.28 -5.98
C ILE A 25 8.33 -5.38 -6.05
N ALA A 26 9.05 -4.32 -5.68
CA ALA A 26 10.51 -4.34 -5.64
C ALA A 26 11.04 -5.36 -4.61
N LEU A 27 10.45 -5.39 -3.41
CA LEU A 27 10.73 -6.40 -2.38
C LEU A 27 10.50 -7.82 -2.92
N LEU A 28 9.34 -8.07 -3.52
CA LEU A 28 9.04 -9.35 -4.15
C LEU A 28 10.05 -9.73 -5.24
N THR A 29 10.50 -8.76 -6.04
CA THR A 29 11.53 -8.96 -7.08
C THR A 29 12.90 -9.31 -6.48
N LEU A 30 13.23 -8.83 -5.27
CA LEU A 30 14.45 -9.25 -4.57
C LEU A 30 14.36 -10.72 -4.14
N PHE A 31 13.20 -11.15 -3.64
CA PHE A 31 12.97 -12.56 -3.29
C PHE A 31 12.80 -13.48 -4.52
N TYR A 32 12.44 -12.91 -5.67
CA TYR A 32 12.37 -13.63 -6.96
C TYR A 32 13.73 -14.16 -7.41
N ILE A 33 14.85 -13.50 -7.05
CA ILE A 33 16.19 -14.01 -7.38
C ILE A 33 16.47 -15.34 -6.65
N SER A 34 15.77 -15.61 -5.54
CA SER A 34 15.94 -16.79 -4.71
C SER A 34 14.91 -17.90 -4.96
N ALA A 35 13.85 -17.63 -5.73
CA ALA A 35 12.72 -18.54 -5.93
C ALA A 35 12.50 -18.84 -7.42
N ASP A 36 12.04 -20.04 -7.75
CA ASP A 36 11.74 -20.44 -9.13
C ASP A 36 10.75 -19.46 -9.78
N ARG A 37 11.08 -19.00 -10.99
CA ARG A 37 10.33 -17.96 -11.72
C ARG A 37 8.86 -18.34 -11.89
N ALA A 38 8.57 -19.62 -12.09
CA ALA A 38 7.21 -20.13 -12.26
C ALA A 38 6.35 -19.97 -10.99
N VAL A 39 6.94 -20.19 -9.81
CA VAL A 39 6.26 -20.07 -8.51
C VAL A 39 5.93 -18.62 -8.20
N PHE A 40 6.81 -17.69 -8.58
CA PHE A 40 6.59 -16.27 -8.38
C PHE A 40 5.42 -15.72 -9.20
N TYR A 41 5.37 -16.04 -10.49
CA TYR A 41 4.26 -15.60 -11.35
C TYR A 41 2.93 -16.20 -10.90
N SER A 42 2.93 -17.44 -10.42
CA SER A 42 1.71 -18.08 -9.89
C SER A 42 1.22 -17.49 -8.57
N ARG A 43 2.10 -16.92 -7.74
CA ARG A 43 1.76 -16.38 -6.41
C ARG A 43 1.65 -14.86 -6.35
N ARG A 44 1.92 -14.17 -7.46
CA ARG A 44 1.87 -12.70 -7.54
C ARG A 44 0.52 -12.17 -7.03
N ASP A 45 -0.58 -12.78 -7.46
CA ASP A 45 -1.93 -12.37 -7.07
C ASP A 45 -2.20 -12.62 -5.58
N GLU A 46 -1.68 -13.71 -5.02
CA GLU A 46 -1.75 -14.01 -3.59
C GLU A 46 -0.99 -12.98 -2.75
N TYR A 47 0.20 -12.54 -3.22
CA TYR A 47 0.98 -11.51 -2.55
C TYR A 47 0.29 -10.14 -2.62
N PHE A 48 -0.30 -9.77 -3.76
CA PHE A 48 -1.09 -8.55 -3.88
C PHE A 48 -2.32 -8.59 -2.98
N ALA A 49 -3.02 -9.73 -2.90
CA ALA A 49 -4.16 -9.91 -1.99
C ALA A 49 -3.72 -9.78 -0.53
N ALA A 50 -2.59 -10.36 -0.14
CA ALA A 50 -2.03 -10.22 1.21
C ALA A 50 -1.66 -8.77 1.54
N LEU A 51 -1.06 -8.03 0.60
CA LEU A 51 -0.78 -6.60 0.76
C LEU A 51 -2.07 -5.79 0.91
N PHE A 52 -3.07 -6.07 0.08
CA PHE A 52 -4.37 -5.39 0.14
C PHE A 52 -5.05 -5.61 1.49
N ILE A 53 -5.10 -6.87 1.95
CA ILE A 53 -5.62 -7.23 3.27
C ILE A 53 -4.83 -6.51 4.37
N PHE A 54 -3.50 -6.50 4.30
CA PHE A 54 -2.68 -5.79 5.29
C PHE A 54 -3.02 -4.30 5.34
N VAL A 55 -3.13 -3.62 4.21
CA VAL A 55 -3.44 -2.17 4.17
C VAL A 55 -4.87 -1.89 4.64
N VAL A 56 -5.84 -2.71 4.24
CA VAL A 56 -7.26 -2.53 4.58
C VAL A 56 -7.58 -2.92 6.01
N PHE A 57 -6.92 -3.91 6.59
CA PHE A 57 -7.21 -4.33 7.97
C PHE A 57 -6.29 -3.67 9.01
N ASN A 58 -5.22 -2.96 8.59
CA ASN A 58 -4.33 -2.30 9.52
C ASN A 58 -4.89 -0.95 9.99
N PRO A 59 -5.29 -0.80 11.27
CA PRO A 59 -5.88 0.43 11.78
C PRO A 59 -4.90 1.63 11.74
N LYS A 60 -3.59 1.37 11.72
CA LYS A 60 -2.57 2.43 11.59
C LYS A 60 -2.58 3.05 10.20
N CYS A 61 -2.79 2.24 9.15
CA CYS A 61 -2.92 2.73 7.77
C CYS A 61 -4.16 3.62 7.64
N TRP A 62 -5.29 3.23 8.23
CA TRP A 62 -6.50 4.05 8.27
C TRP A 62 -6.33 5.35 9.05
N LYS A 63 -5.62 5.30 10.18
CA LYS A 63 -5.32 6.51 10.96
C LYS A 63 -4.48 7.48 10.14
N PHE A 64 -3.41 6.99 9.52
CA PHE A 64 -2.56 7.76 8.61
C PHE A 64 -3.34 8.37 7.44
N ALA A 65 -4.15 7.57 6.74
CA ALA A 65 -4.97 8.04 5.63
C ALA A 65 -5.97 9.12 6.06
N LYS A 66 -6.62 8.94 7.21
CA LYS A 66 -7.52 9.95 7.78
C LYS A 66 -6.77 11.22 8.17
N ASP A 67 -5.59 11.13 8.76
CA ASP A 67 -4.82 12.30 9.17
C ASP A 67 -4.25 13.07 7.96
N LEU A 68 -3.99 12.37 6.84
CA LEU A 68 -3.63 12.97 5.56
C LEU A 68 -4.80 13.71 4.91
N ILE A 69 -5.94 13.04 4.75
CA ILE A 69 -7.12 13.60 4.09
C ILE A 69 -7.75 14.72 4.92
N TYR A 70 -7.83 14.51 6.23
CA TYR A 70 -8.50 15.42 7.14
C TYR A 70 -7.47 16.16 7.99
N LYS A 71 -6.95 17.25 7.43
CA LYS A 71 -6.17 18.21 8.20
C LYS A 71 -7.08 18.90 9.22
N SER A 72 -6.59 18.99 10.45
CA SER A 72 -7.20 19.84 11.49
C SER A 72 -7.11 21.31 11.10
#